data_AF-A0A1I2CYP6-F1
#
_entry.id   AF-A0A1I2CYP6-F1
#
_cell.length_a   1.000
_cell.length_b   1.000
_cell.length_c   1.000
_cell.angle_alpha   90.00
_cell.angle_beta   90.00
_cell.angle_gamma   90.00
#
_symmetry.space_group_name_H-M   'P 1'
#
loop_
_entity.id
_entity.type
_entity.pdbx_description
1 polymer ?
#
loop_
_entity_poly.entity_id
_entity_poly.type
_entity_poly.pdbx_seq_one_letter_code
_entity_poly.pdbx_strand_id
1 'polypeptide(L)'
;MDASHPASSSYHHPPAVRFPVERSARAGLALAALIVAGAMALVGWGMAGAPTHPWAQPLGWALWVVTAGLAAMPWWRSPRGTLQWDGAQWWFLPAGQALPLAARTAPEVHLDLQRCVLVCLPLCDAPRVWLCLERNASAQLWPALRRALYSRARMAGSTAPAGTVSES
;
A
#
# COMPACT_ATOMS: atom_id res chain seq x y z
N MET A 1 41.26 -34.00 -27.10
CA MET A 1 40.08 -34.18 -26.23
C MET A 1 40.18 -33.11 -25.16
N ASP A 2 39.72 -31.90 -25.47
CA ASP A 2 39.66 -30.78 -24.53
C ASP A 2 38.26 -30.76 -23.92
N ALA A 3 38.20 -30.89 -22.61
CA ALA A 3 36.95 -30.87 -21.86
C ALA A 3 36.52 -29.41 -21.66
N SER A 4 35.52 -28.98 -22.42
CA SER A 4 34.84 -27.70 -22.24
C SER A 4 34.28 -27.60 -20.82
N HIS A 5 34.83 -26.69 -20.02
CA HIS A 5 34.22 -26.24 -18.76
C HIS A 5 32.79 -25.75 -19.02
N PRO A 6 31.75 -26.27 -18.35
CA PRO A 6 30.45 -25.63 -18.39
C PRO A 6 30.56 -24.28 -17.68
N ALA A 7 30.36 -23.20 -18.44
CA ALA A 7 30.21 -21.86 -17.90
C ALA A 7 29.11 -21.90 -16.83
N SER A 8 29.48 -21.65 -15.58
CA SER A 8 28.53 -21.38 -14.51
C SER A 8 27.79 -20.09 -14.90
N SER A 9 26.56 -20.24 -15.37
CA SER A 9 25.62 -19.15 -15.51
C SER A 9 25.31 -18.64 -14.11
N SER A 10 26.13 -17.69 -13.63
CA SER A 10 25.81 -16.87 -12.47
C SER A 10 24.56 -16.08 -12.83
N TYR A 11 23.40 -16.66 -12.57
CA TYR A 11 22.13 -15.96 -12.58
C TYR A 11 22.28 -14.78 -11.62
N HIS A 12 22.37 -13.60 -12.21
CA HIS A 12 22.39 -12.33 -11.49
C HIS A 12 21.00 -12.16 -10.88
N HIS A 13 20.80 -12.77 -9.70
CA HIS A 13 19.60 -12.52 -8.92
C HIS A 13 19.56 -11.01 -8.66
N PRO A 14 18.48 -10.31 -9.05
CA PRO A 14 18.30 -8.93 -8.64
C PRO A 14 18.46 -8.87 -7.12
N PRO A 15 19.11 -7.83 -6.56
CA PRO A 15 19.39 -7.79 -5.13
C PRO A 15 18.08 -7.92 -4.36
N ALA A 16 18.06 -8.80 -3.35
CA ALA A 16 16.91 -8.97 -2.47
C ALA A 16 16.50 -7.60 -1.90
N VAL A 17 15.34 -7.09 -2.33
CA VAL A 17 14.87 -5.76 -1.93
C VAL A 17 14.08 -5.93 -0.65
N ARG A 18 14.61 -5.40 0.45
CA ARG A 18 13.89 -5.23 1.71
C ARG A 18 13.47 -3.77 1.80
N PHE A 19 12.18 -3.51 1.68
CA PHE A 19 11.63 -2.16 1.79
C PHE A 19 10.80 -2.03 3.06
N PRO A 20 11.17 -1.12 3.99
CA PRO A 20 10.36 -0.86 5.17
C PRO A 20 9.03 -0.24 4.74
N VAL A 21 7.93 -0.84 5.21
CA VAL A 21 6.58 -0.32 5.05
C VAL A 21 6.20 0.40 6.34
N GLU A 22 6.27 1.72 6.28
CA GLU A 22 5.84 2.58 7.37
C GLU A 22 4.43 3.12 7.12
N ARG A 23 3.81 3.63 8.19
CA ARG A 23 2.53 4.32 8.09
C ARG A 23 2.76 5.66 7.40
N SER A 24 1.95 5.98 6.39
CA SER A 24 2.05 7.26 5.70
C SER A 24 1.83 8.44 6.65
N ALA A 25 2.91 9.18 6.97
CA ALA A 25 2.83 10.35 7.85
C ALA A 25 2.06 11.49 7.17
N ARG A 26 2.15 11.59 5.83
CA ARG A 26 1.47 12.62 5.05
C ARG A 26 -0.02 12.37 4.90
N ALA A 27 -0.45 11.11 4.67
CA ALA A 27 -1.86 10.78 4.69
C ALA A 27 -2.46 11.05 6.08
N GLY A 28 -1.70 10.76 7.14
CA GLY A 28 -2.06 11.12 8.51
C GLY A 28 -2.21 12.63 8.73
N LEU A 29 -1.24 13.41 8.26
CA LEU A 29 -1.26 14.87 8.37
C LEU A 29 -2.41 15.49 7.55
N ALA A 30 -2.60 15.04 6.31
CA ALA A 30 -3.67 15.53 5.44
C ALA A 30 -5.04 15.20 6.03
N LEU A 31 -5.21 13.98 6.55
CA LEU A 31 -6.43 13.59 7.26
C LEU A 31 -6.63 14.42 8.52
N ALA A 32 -5.59 14.63 9.33
CA ALA A 32 -5.67 15.47 10.53
C ALA A 32 -6.04 16.91 10.18
N ALA A 33 -5.47 17.48 9.12
CA ALA A 33 -5.81 18.82 8.65
C ALA A 33 -7.26 18.91 8.18
N LEU A 34 -7.76 17.91 7.44
CA LEU A 34 -9.17 17.81 7.03
C LEU A 34 -10.11 17.71 8.23
N ILE A 35 -9.76 16.90 9.22
CA ILE A 35 -10.50 16.77 10.49
C ILE A 35 -10.54 18.15 11.17
N VAL A 36 -9.38 18.77 11.44
CA VAL A 36 -9.32 20.10 12.08
C VAL A 36 -10.12 21.15 11.33
N ALA A 37 -10.02 21.20 9.99
CA ALA A 37 -10.80 22.11 9.17
C ALA A 37 -12.31 21.88 9.31
N GLY A 38 -12.76 20.63 9.33
CA GLY A 38 -14.17 20.29 9.55
C GLY A 38 -14.67 20.69 10.95
N ALA A 39 -13.86 20.49 12.00
CA ALA A 39 -14.17 20.93 13.35
C ALA A 39 -14.28 22.47 13.41
N MET A 40 -13.34 23.18 12.79
CA MET A 40 -13.38 24.65 12.72
C MET A 40 -14.62 25.15 11.98
N ALA A 41 -15.05 24.47 10.91
CA ALA A 41 -16.28 24.80 10.20
C ALA A 41 -17.52 24.63 11.10
N LEU A 42 -17.58 23.58 11.92
CA LEU A 42 -18.68 23.39 12.89
C LEU A 42 -18.69 24.45 13.99
N VAL A 43 -17.51 24.84 14.49
CA VAL A 43 -17.39 25.95 15.45
C VAL A 43 -17.87 27.25 14.81
N GLY A 44 -17.40 27.56 13.60
CA GLY A 44 -17.82 28.75 12.86
C GLY A 44 -19.31 28.78 12.58
N TRP A 45 -19.90 27.63 12.22
CA TRP A 45 -21.34 27.48 12.07
C TRP A 45 -22.09 27.80 13.36
N GLY A 46 -21.59 27.35 14.51
CA GLY A 46 -22.17 27.67 15.81
C GLY A 46 -22.08 29.12 16.22
N MET A 47 -20.98 29.79 15.88
CA MET A 47 -20.77 31.21 16.16
C MET A 47 -21.57 32.12 15.22
N ALA A 48 -21.83 31.68 13.98
CA ALA A 48 -22.60 32.42 12.99
C ALA A 48 -24.10 32.51 13.29
N GLY A 49 -24.59 31.74 14.27
CA GLY A 49 -25.96 31.77 14.76
C GLY A 49 -26.42 30.41 15.27
N ALA A 50 -27.25 30.41 16.32
CA ALA A 50 -27.83 29.15 16.80
C ALA A 50 -28.70 28.53 15.69
N PRO A 51 -28.50 27.25 15.35
CA PRO A 51 -29.41 26.58 14.42
C PRO A 51 -30.84 26.67 14.96
N THR A 52 -31.80 26.80 14.05
CA THR A 52 -33.24 26.92 14.36
C THR A 52 -33.76 25.78 15.25
N HIS A 53 -33.06 24.65 15.27
CA HIS A 53 -33.33 23.53 16.15
C HIS A 53 -32.16 23.23 17.11
N PRO A 54 -32.44 23.01 18.41
CA PRO A 54 -31.41 22.77 19.43
C PRO A 54 -30.63 21.46 19.24
N TRP A 55 -31.17 20.49 18.50
CA TRP A 55 -30.54 19.19 18.23
C TRP A 55 -29.60 19.20 17.02
N ALA A 56 -29.66 20.22 16.17
CA ALA A 56 -28.87 20.25 14.94
C ALA A 56 -27.36 20.33 15.23
N GLN A 57 -26.97 21.14 16.23
CA GLN A 57 -25.59 21.28 16.71
C GLN A 57 -24.99 19.97 17.23
N PRO A 58 -25.58 19.30 18.24
CA PRO A 58 -25.04 18.04 18.74
C PRO A 58 -25.06 16.94 17.68
N LEU A 59 -26.07 16.90 16.80
CA LEU A 59 -26.09 15.94 15.70
C LEU A 59 -24.97 16.18 14.68
N GLY A 60 -24.71 17.44 14.33
CA GLY A 60 -23.60 17.80 13.43
C GLY A 60 -22.25 17.36 13.98
N TRP A 61 -22.01 17.60 15.28
CA TRP A 61 -20.82 17.10 15.97
C TRP A 61 -20.74 15.58 16.01
N ALA A 62 -21.85 14.90 16.35
CA ALA A 62 -21.89 13.43 16.39
C ALA A 62 -21.56 12.82 15.02
N LEU A 63 -22.20 13.33 13.95
CA LEU A 63 -21.95 12.87 12.58
C LEU A 63 -20.50 13.15 12.16
N TRP A 64 -19.97 14.31 12.51
CA TRP A 64 -18.59 14.68 12.21
C TRP A 64 -17.58 13.76 12.93
N VAL A 65 -17.78 13.46 14.22
CA VAL A 65 -16.92 12.51 14.95
C VAL A 65 -16.98 11.11 14.33
N VAL A 66 -18.18 10.62 13.98
CA VAL A 66 -18.36 9.31 13.35
C VAL A 66 -17.63 9.25 12.01
N THR A 67 -17.83 10.24 11.15
CA THR A 67 -17.19 10.29 9.83
C THR A 67 -15.68 10.46 9.91
N ALA A 68 -15.17 11.31 10.81
CA ALA A 68 -13.74 11.45 11.09
C ALA A 68 -13.11 10.14 11.61
N GLY A 69 -13.79 9.46 12.55
CA GLY A 69 -13.37 8.18 13.09
C GLY A 69 -13.31 7.08 12.02
N LEU A 70 -14.35 6.97 11.20
CA LEU A 70 -14.41 6.02 10.08
C LEU A 70 -13.32 6.30 9.03
N ALA A 71 -13.04 7.56 8.73
CA ALA A 71 -11.97 7.93 7.80
C ALA A 71 -10.56 7.66 8.37
N ALA A 72 -10.38 7.80 9.69
CA ALA A 72 -9.12 7.51 10.36
C ALA A 72 -8.87 6.01 10.52
N MET A 73 -9.91 5.19 10.69
CA MET A 73 -9.78 3.78 11.02
C MET A 73 -8.91 2.99 10.00
N PRO A 74 -9.04 3.12 8.67
CA PRO A 74 -8.14 2.47 7.71
C PRO A 74 -6.69 2.95 7.81
N TRP A 75 -6.46 4.24 8.08
CA TRP A 75 -5.13 4.80 8.27
C TRP A 75 -4.47 4.29 9.58
N TRP A 76 -5.28 4.06 10.63
CA TRP A 76 -4.84 3.46 11.89
C TRP A 76 -4.60 1.96 11.80
N ARG A 77 -5.40 1.25 11.02
CA ARG A 77 -5.25 -0.18 10.76
C ARG A 77 -4.26 -0.49 9.63
N SER A 78 -3.63 0.54 9.05
CA SER A 78 -2.64 0.36 8.00
C SER A 78 -1.46 -0.48 8.53
N PRO A 79 -1.25 -1.67 7.97
CA PRO A 79 -0.24 -2.59 8.45
C PRO A 79 1.16 -2.03 8.24
N ARG A 80 1.99 -2.17 9.28
CA ARG A 80 3.41 -1.80 9.29
C ARG A 80 4.23 -3.07 9.16
N GLY A 81 5.43 -2.98 8.59
CA GLY A 81 6.28 -4.14 8.44
C GLY A 81 7.41 -3.95 7.46
N THR A 82 7.95 -5.05 6.96
CA THR A 82 8.96 -5.04 5.89
C THR A 82 8.45 -5.85 4.72
N LEU A 83 8.37 -5.22 3.55
CA LEU A 83 8.11 -5.91 2.30
C LEU A 83 9.45 -6.43 1.77
N GLN A 84 9.56 -7.73 1.59
CA GLN A 84 10.78 -8.39 1.09
C GLN A 84 10.50 -9.03 -0.25
N TRP A 85 11.47 -8.93 -1.14
CA TRP A 85 11.46 -9.60 -2.42
C TRP A 85 12.72 -10.44 -2.55
N ASP A 86 12.57 -11.70 -2.97
CA ASP A 86 13.66 -12.69 -2.98
C ASP A 86 14.22 -13.04 -4.37
N GLY A 87 13.60 -12.61 -5.47
CA GLY A 87 13.87 -13.17 -6.79
C GLY A 87 12.61 -13.57 -7.54
N ALA A 88 11.78 -14.32 -6.84
CA ALA A 88 10.71 -15.12 -7.40
C ALA A 88 9.36 -14.81 -6.74
N GLN A 89 9.37 -14.52 -5.44
CA GLN A 89 8.20 -14.35 -4.59
C GLN A 89 8.30 -13.08 -3.73
N TRP A 90 7.13 -12.52 -3.43
CA TRP A 90 7.02 -11.42 -2.47
C TRP A 90 6.70 -11.98 -1.10
N TRP A 91 7.28 -11.37 -0.08
CA TRP A 91 7.08 -11.73 1.32
C TRP A 91 6.77 -10.45 2.10
N PHE A 92 5.84 -10.53 3.04
CA PHE A 92 5.54 -9.44 3.95
C PHE A 92 5.81 -9.89 5.38
N LEU A 93 6.70 -9.20 6.09
CA LEU A 93 6.94 -9.41 7.51
C LEU A 93 6.23 -8.31 8.31
N PRO A 94 5.07 -8.60 8.92
CA PRO A 94 4.37 -7.61 9.75
C PRO A 94 5.23 -7.18 10.93
N ALA A 95 5.15 -5.91 11.31
CA ALA A 95 5.83 -5.39 12.49
C ALA A 95 5.33 -6.14 13.74
N GLY A 96 6.27 -6.71 14.51
CA GLY A 96 5.97 -7.48 15.72
C GLY A 96 5.72 -8.97 15.48
N GLN A 97 5.77 -9.46 14.24
CA GLN A 97 5.76 -10.89 13.93
C GLN A 97 7.16 -11.39 13.57
N ALA A 98 7.45 -12.63 13.92
CA ALA A 98 8.74 -13.27 13.62
C ALA A 98 8.76 -13.97 12.26
N LEU A 99 7.61 -14.44 11.76
CA LEU A 99 7.52 -15.14 10.48
C LEU A 99 7.05 -14.23 9.34
N PRO A 100 7.72 -14.28 8.17
CA PRO A 100 7.26 -13.60 6.97
C PRO A 100 6.09 -14.38 6.32
N LEU A 101 5.13 -13.64 5.80
CA LEU A 101 3.96 -14.15 5.09
C LEU A 101 4.23 -14.12 3.58
N ALA A 102 4.07 -15.26 2.92
CA ALA A 102 4.21 -15.36 1.47
C ALA A 102 3.05 -14.68 0.74
N ALA A 103 3.36 -13.91 -0.29
CA ALA A 103 2.38 -13.37 -1.22
C ALA A 103 1.94 -14.44 -2.22
N ARG A 104 0.63 -14.54 -2.44
CA ARG A 104 0.00 -15.45 -3.39
C ARG A 104 0.27 -15.06 -4.84
N THR A 105 0.27 -13.76 -5.11
CA THR A 105 0.56 -13.17 -6.42
C THR A 105 1.39 -11.90 -6.26
N ALA A 106 1.78 -11.31 -7.39
CA ALA A 106 2.47 -10.01 -7.39
C ALA A 106 1.58 -8.92 -6.75
N PRO A 107 2.18 -7.94 -6.05
CA PRO A 107 1.43 -6.81 -5.49
C PRO A 107 0.69 -6.05 -6.58
N GLU A 108 -0.60 -5.80 -6.35
CA GLU A 108 -1.45 -5.00 -7.23
C GLU A 108 -1.29 -3.52 -6.89
N VAL A 109 -0.85 -2.71 -7.86
CA VAL A 109 -0.72 -1.25 -7.67
C VAL A 109 -2.08 -0.61 -7.90
N HIS A 110 -2.68 -0.05 -6.85
CA HIS A 110 -3.96 0.66 -6.94
C HIS A 110 -3.77 2.17 -7.13
N LEU A 111 -2.73 2.74 -6.54
CA LEU A 111 -2.43 4.17 -6.65
C LEU A 111 -0.92 4.36 -6.69
N ASP A 112 -0.39 4.97 -7.74
CA ASP A 112 1.01 5.41 -7.79
C ASP A 112 1.09 6.93 -7.81
N LEU A 113 1.44 7.50 -6.66
CA LEU A 113 1.90 8.87 -6.56
C LEU A 113 3.43 8.86 -6.57
N GLN A 114 4.05 9.89 -7.15
CA GLN A 114 5.51 9.99 -7.26
C GLN A 114 6.29 9.74 -5.94
N ARG A 115 5.64 9.94 -4.78
CA ARG A 115 6.22 9.81 -3.43
C ARG A 115 5.54 8.75 -2.52
N CYS A 116 4.34 8.24 -2.84
CA CYS A 116 3.73 7.06 -2.18
C CYS A 116 3.06 6.18 -3.24
N VAL A 117 3.19 4.87 -3.09
CA VAL A 117 2.48 3.88 -3.90
C VAL A 117 1.62 3.04 -2.97
N LEU A 118 0.32 2.98 -3.23
CA LEU A 118 -0.60 2.08 -2.56
C LEU A 118 -0.66 0.75 -3.32
N VAL A 119 -0.26 -0.32 -2.64
CA VAL A 119 -0.34 -1.68 -3.17
C VAL A 119 -1.26 -2.56 -2.33
N CYS A 120 -1.98 -3.46 -2.99
CA CYS A 120 -2.67 -4.57 -2.37
C CYS A 120 -1.84 -5.84 -2.57
N LEU A 121 -1.49 -6.49 -1.47
CA LEU A 121 -0.74 -7.74 -1.46
C LEU A 121 -1.65 -8.89 -1.04
N PRO A 122 -2.08 -9.77 -1.96
CA PRO A 122 -2.78 -10.99 -1.58
C PRO A 122 -1.78 -11.98 -0.98
N LEU A 123 -2.05 -12.48 0.22
CA LEU A 123 -1.20 -13.44 0.93
C LEU A 123 -1.72 -14.87 0.73
N CYS A 124 -0.85 -15.88 0.86
CA CYS A 124 -1.23 -17.29 0.74
C CYS A 124 -2.10 -17.75 1.93
N ASP A 125 -1.65 -17.45 3.15
CA ASP A 125 -2.23 -17.97 4.40
C ASP A 125 -2.92 -16.88 5.24
N ALA A 126 -3.16 -15.70 4.65
CA ALA A 126 -3.70 -14.54 5.33
C ALA A 126 -4.59 -13.70 4.39
N PRO A 127 -5.49 -12.87 4.93
CA PRO A 127 -6.25 -11.92 4.12
C PRO A 127 -5.31 -10.97 3.37
N ARG A 128 -5.80 -10.42 2.25
CA ARG A 128 -5.06 -9.41 1.49
C ARG A 128 -4.68 -8.23 2.37
N VAL A 129 -3.50 -7.68 2.14
CA VAL A 129 -2.91 -6.62 2.95
C VAL A 129 -2.70 -5.38 2.09
N TRP A 130 -3.15 -4.22 2.59
CA TRP A 130 -2.95 -2.93 1.93
C TRP A 130 -1.71 -2.23 2.49
N LEU A 131 -0.76 -1.87 1.64
CA LEU A 131 0.50 -1.24 2.03
C LEU A 131 0.65 0.10 1.28
N CYS A 132 0.81 1.23 1.98
CA CYS A 132 1.36 2.44 1.35
C CYS A 132 2.87 2.40 1.52
N LEU A 133 3.55 2.32 0.39
CA LEU A 133 5.01 2.37 0.29
C LEU A 133 5.38 3.83 0.11
N GLU A 134 6.11 4.42 1.06
CA GLU A 134 6.56 5.81 0.95
C GLU A 134 8.03 5.93 0.59
N ARG A 135 8.37 6.89 -0.28
CA ARG A 135 9.77 7.20 -0.61
C ARG A 135 10.62 7.54 0.62
N ASN A 136 10.03 8.16 1.65
CA ASN A 136 10.78 8.61 2.83
C ASN A 136 11.36 7.44 3.64
N ALA A 137 10.73 6.26 3.61
CA ALA A 137 11.22 5.11 4.34
C ALA A 137 12.57 4.60 3.80
N SER A 138 12.83 4.76 2.50
CA SER A 138 14.12 4.47 1.87
C SER A 138 14.21 5.11 0.48
N ALA A 139 14.68 6.36 0.42
CA ALA A 139 14.73 7.13 -0.83
C ALA A 139 15.67 6.52 -1.88
N GLN A 140 16.71 5.80 -1.45
CA GLN A 140 17.68 5.12 -2.31
C GLN A 140 17.10 3.88 -3.00
N LEU A 141 16.24 3.12 -2.30
CA LEU A 141 15.61 1.90 -2.83
C LEU A 141 14.33 2.18 -3.63
N TRP A 142 13.78 3.39 -3.53
CA TRP A 142 12.52 3.78 -4.15
C TRP A 142 12.44 3.54 -5.68
N PRO A 143 13.46 3.91 -6.49
CA PRO A 143 13.40 3.67 -7.93
C PRO A 143 13.47 2.16 -8.28
N ALA A 144 14.25 1.40 -7.51
CA ALA A 144 14.38 -0.05 -7.69
C ALA A 144 13.07 -0.77 -7.35
N LEU A 145 12.41 -0.37 -6.25
CA LEU A 145 11.10 -0.88 -5.85
C LEU A 145 10.04 -0.64 -6.92
N ARG A 146 9.94 0.58 -7.46
CA ARG A 146 8.97 0.89 -8.53
C ARG A 146 9.22 0.02 -9.76
N ARG A 147 10.48 -0.14 -10.19
CA ARG A 147 10.82 -1.04 -11.31
C ARG A 147 10.39 -2.49 -11.04
N ALA A 148 10.60 -2.99 -9.83
CA ALA A 148 10.20 -4.34 -9.44
C ALA A 148 8.67 -4.54 -9.40
N LEU A 149 7.92 -3.55 -8.92
CA LEU A 149 6.45 -3.57 -8.93
C LEU A 149 5.91 -3.59 -10.36
N TYR A 150 6.42 -2.71 -11.23
CA TYR A 150 5.92 -2.57 -12.60
C TYR A 150 6.38 -3.66 -13.56
N SER A 151 7.59 -4.20 -13.42
CA SER A 151 8.05 -5.31 -14.26
C SER A 151 7.16 -6.53 -14.07
N ARG A 152 6.74 -6.81 -12.84
CA ARG A 152 5.89 -7.96 -12.51
C ARG A 152 4.41 -7.71 -12.76
N ALA A 153 3.89 -6.50 -12.57
CA ALA A 153 2.52 -6.18 -13.00
C ALA A 153 2.32 -6.45 -14.50
N ARG A 154 3.35 -6.14 -15.31
CA ARG A 154 3.37 -6.44 -16.74
C ARG A 154 3.42 -7.93 -17.04
N MET A 155 4.18 -8.71 -16.27
CA MET A 155 4.22 -10.17 -16.42
C MET A 155 2.91 -10.83 -15.97
N ALA A 156 2.25 -10.33 -14.93
CA ALA A 156 0.95 -10.85 -14.48
C ALA A 156 -0.17 -10.57 -15.49
N GLY A 157 -0.18 -9.38 -16.12
CA GLY A 157 -1.12 -9.05 -17.19
C GLY A 157 -0.84 -9.78 -18.51
N SER A 158 0.40 -10.25 -18.72
CA SER A 158 0.79 -11.05 -19.88
C SER A 158 0.28 -12.50 -19.81
N THR A 159 -0.17 -12.98 -18.65
CA THR A 159 -0.78 -14.29 -18.47
C THR A 159 -2.29 -14.24 -18.72
N ALA A 160 -2.75 -13.43 -19.69
CA ALA A 160 -4.08 -13.54 -20.26
C ALA A 160 -4.10 -14.75 -21.21
N PRO A 161 -5.19 -15.55 -21.24
CA PRO A 161 -5.17 -16.90 -21.81
C PRO A 161 -4.90 -16.88 -23.32
N ALA A 162 -3.82 -17.54 -23.72
CA ALA A 162 -3.64 -18.03 -25.08
C ALA A 162 -4.68 -19.15 -25.31
N GLY A 163 -5.72 -18.81 -26.07
CA GLY A 163 -6.79 -19.72 -26.49
C GLY A 163 -7.96 -18.85 -26.93
N THR A 164 -8.06 -18.52 -28.22
CA THR A 164 -8.55 -19.48 -29.22
C THR A 164 -7.74 -19.43 -30.52
N VAL A 165 -6.94 -20.46 -30.75
CA VAL A 165 -6.60 -20.86 -32.13
C VAL A 165 -7.87 -21.51 -32.67
N SER A 166 -8.58 -20.77 -33.52
CA SER A 166 -9.67 -21.30 -34.35
C SER A 166 -9.01 -21.99 -35.54
N GLU A 167 -8.77 -23.30 -35.44
CA GLU A 167 -8.46 -24.14 -36.59
C GLU A 167 -9.77 -24.63 -37.22
N SER A 168 -9.89 -24.32 -38.53
CA SER A 168 -10.71 -24.92 -39.60
C SER A 168 -12.23 -25.05 -39.42
#